data_AF-A0A6F8PS32-F1
#
_entry.id   AF-A0A6F8PS32-F1
#
_cell.length_a   1.000
_cell.length_b   1.000
_cell.length_c   1.000
_cell.angle_alpha   90.00
_cell.angle_beta   90.00
_cell.angle_gamma   90.00
#
_symmetry.space_group_name_H-M   'P 1'
#
loop_
_entity.id
_entity.type
_entity.pdbx_description
1 polymer ?
#
loop_
_entity_poly.entity_id
_entity_poly.type
_entity_poly.pdbx_seq_one_letter_code
_entity_poly.pdbx_strand_id
1 'polypeptide(L)'
;MEEKQINTPMQRTLNRPERLLKRAIRGVVFIGLVVIAIATVIAGIEEVSKMIQAKVVTLADLLLLFLYLEVLAMVAIYLDSGKLPIRMPLYIAIVALARYMILDMKSLNEWQMIAIAGTITLITLSILVLRYSSAHYSKD
;
A
#
# COMPACT_ATOMS: atom_id res chain seq x y z
N MET A 1 48.78 -39.56 6.86
CA MET A 1 48.03 -39.45 5.60
C MET A 1 46.70 -38.78 5.95
N GLU A 2 46.47 -37.59 5.38
CA GLU A 2 45.22 -36.76 5.31
C GLU A 2 44.43 -36.59 6.62
N GLU A 3 44.37 -35.46 7.33
CA GLU A 3 44.26 -34.02 7.01
C GLU A 3 43.23 -33.65 5.92
N LYS A 4 41.97 -33.39 6.33
CA LYS A 4 41.19 -32.22 5.85
C LYS A 4 39.89 -31.98 6.64
N GLN A 5 40.02 -31.57 7.91
CA GLN A 5 39.03 -30.64 8.47
C GLN A 5 39.33 -29.25 7.90
N ILE A 6 38.83 -28.96 6.70
CA ILE A 6 38.78 -27.57 6.22
C ILE A 6 37.45 -26.97 6.66
N ASN A 7 37.50 -26.43 7.87
CA ASN A 7 37.13 -25.05 8.16
C ASN A 7 36.48 -24.33 6.98
N THR A 8 35.16 -24.21 6.99
CA THR A 8 34.48 -23.10 6.30
C THR A 8 34.83 -21.83 7.06
N PRO A 9 35.68 -20.92 6.56
CA PRO A 9 35.89 -19.66 7.23
C PRO A 9 34.67 -18.77 6.99
N MET A 10 33.98 -18.50 8.08
CA MET A 10 33.62 -17.13 8.47
C MET A 10 32.69 -16.36 7.53
N GLN A 11 31.43 -16.36 7.97
CA GLN A 11 30.46 -15.30 7.76
C GLN A 11 31.06 -13.88 7.86
N ARG A 12 30.64 -13.03 6.90
CA ARG A 12 30.27 -11.61 7.07
C ARG A 12 31.37 -10.60 7.45
N THR A 13 32.19 -10.23 6.48
CA THR A 13 32.70 -8.85 6.40
C THR A 13 31.67 -7.96 5.72
N LEU A 14 30.69 -7.47 6.49
CA LEU A 14 29.85 -6.36 6.04
C LEU A 14 30.74 -5.12 5.90
N ASN A 15 31.02 -4.71 4.66
CA ASN A 15 31.74 -3.48 4.36
C ASN A 15 31.06 -2.30 5.09
N ARG A 16 31.83 -1.53 5.87
CA ARG A 16 31.37 -0.32 6.58
C ARG A 16 30.47 0.63 5.76
N PRO A 17 30.67 0.85 4.44
CA PRO A 17 29.76 1.69 3.64
C PRO A 17 28.30 1.22 3.60
N GLU A 18 28.02 -0.09 3.61
CA GLU A 18 26.65 -0.59 3.47
C GLU A 18 25.77 -0.27 4.69
N ARG A 19 26.38 -0.26 5.89
CA ARG A 19 25.65 0.06 7.13
C ARG A 19 25.29 1.55 7.21
N LEU A 20 26.14 2.40 6.66
CA LEU A 20 25.89 3.85 6.57
C LEU A 20 24.79 4.13 5.55
N LEU A 21 24.86 3.50 4.37
CA LEU A 21 23.83 3.61 3.34
C LEU A 21 22.46 3.17 3.86
N LYS A 22 22.38 2.00 4.51
CA LYS A 22 21.12 1.51 5.10
C LYS A 22 20.54 2.45 6.16
N ARG A 23 21.39 3.12 6.95
CA ARG A 23 20.95 4.12 7.94
C ARG A 23 20.46 5.39 7.26
N ALA A 24 21.18 5.89 6.26
CA ALA A 24 20.79 7.06 5.49
C ALA A 24 19.43 6.84 4.79
N ILE A 25 19.26 5.70 4.12
CA ILE A 25 18.00 5.33 3.46
C ILE A 25 16.85 5.32 4.46
N ARG A 26 17.02 4.69 5.64
CA ARG A 26 15.97 4.69 6.67
C ARG A 26 15.63 6.09 7.17
N GLY A 27 16.62 6.97 7.32
CA GLY A 27 16.38 8.37 7.67
C GLY A 27 15.53 9.10 6.62
N VAL A 28 15.87 8.93 5.34
CA VAL A 28 15.12 9.51 4.22
C VAL A 28 13.68 8.98 4.17
N VAL A 29 13.49 7.66 4.33
CA VAL A 29 12.15 7.05 4.34
C VAL A 29 11.32 7.58 5.50
N PHE A 30 11.90 7.70 6.69
CA PHE A 30 11.19 8.25 7.85
C PHE A 30 10.75 9.71 7.61
N ILE A 31 11.65 10.55 7.08
CA ILE A 31 11.31 11.93 6.72
C ILE A 31 10.17 11.95 5.68
N GLY A 32 10.27 11.10 4.64
CA GLY A 32 9.23 10.98 3.62
C GLY A 32 7.86 10.60 4.20
N LEU A 33 7.83 9.65 5.15
CA LEU A 33 6.59 9.24 5.81
C LEU A 33 5.96 10.35 6.66
N VAL A 34 6.78 11.14 7.35
CA VAL A 34 6.32 12.31 8.11
C VAL A 34 5.70 13.34 7.16
N VAL A 35 6.36 13.63 6.04
CA VAL A 35 5.84 14.56 5.03
C VAL A 35 4.51 14.06 4.45
N ILE A 36 4.43 12.77 4.09
CA ILE A 36 3.20 12.16 3.58
C ILE A 36 2.08 12.29 4.62
N ALA A 37 2.33 11.92 5.88
CA ALA A 37 1.32 11.99 6.93
C ALA A 37 0.77 13.41 7.13
N ILE A 38 1.65 14.42 7.19
CA ILE A 38 1.26 15.83 7.33
C ILE A 38 0.44 16.26 6.12
N ALA A 39 0.92 15.98 4.91
CA ALA A 39 0.23 16.34 3.67
C ALA A 39 -1.16 15.70 3.60
N THR A 40 -1.29 14.43 3.98
CA THR A 40 -2.57 13.71 3.99
C THR A 40 -3.57 14.30 4.97
N VAL A 41 -3.13 14.72 6.17
CA VAL A 41 -4.01 15.40 7.14
C VAL A 41 -4.49 16.75 6.59
N ILE A 42 -3.58 17.56 6.04
CA ILE A 42 -3.92 18.86 5.47
C ILE A 42 -4.91 18.70 4.32
N ALA A 43 -4.63 17.79 3.38
CA ALA A 43 -5.51 17.50 2.26
C ALA A 43 -6.90 17.02 2.71
N GLY A 44 -6.97 16.19 3.76
CA GLY A 44 -8.24 15.76 4.34
C GLY A 44 -9.06 16.92 4.92
N ILE A 45 -8.41 17.86 5.62
CA ILE A 45 -9.08 19.06 6.15
C ILE A 45 -9.59 19.95 5.01
N GLU A 46 -8.78 20.16 3.97
CA GLU A 46 -9.18 20.93 2.79
C GLU A 46 -10.40 20.30 2.11
N GLU A 47 -10.40 18.98 1.94
CA GLU A 47 -11.49 18.27 1.28
C GLU A 47 -12.79 18.34 2.10
N VAL A 48 -12.71 18.16 3.41
CA VAL A 48 -13.86 18.37 4.32
C VAL A 48 -14.38 19.80 4.21
N SER A 49 -13.49 20.79 4.15
CA SER A 49 -13.88 22.19 4.03
C SER A 49 -14.60 22.48 2.70
N LYS A 50 -14.17 21.86 1.60
CA LYS A 50 -14.85 21.96 0.28
C LYS A 50 -16.25 21.37 0.34
N MET A 51 -16.42 20.19 0.94
CA MET A 51 -17.73 19.55 1.08
C MET A 51 -18.70 20.41 1.90
N ILE A 52 -18.23 21.00 3.00
CA ILE A 52 -19.03 21.89 3.84
C ILE A 52 -19.50 23.11 3.03
N GLN A 53 -18.62 23.71 2.22
CA GLN A 53 -18.95 24.84 1.35
C GLN A 53 -19.94 24.45 0.25
N ALA A 54 -19.78 23.28 -0.35
CA ALA A 54 -20.68 22.76 -1.38
C ALA A 54 -22.05 22.32 -0.85
N LYS A 55 -22.19 22.07 0.48
CA LYS A 55 -23.38 21.53 1.15
C LYS A 55 -23.88 20.20 0.58
N VAL A 56 -23.03 19.51 -0.18
CA VAL A 56 -23.31 18.21 -0.79
C VAL A 56 -22.08 17.35 -0.54
N VAL A 57 -22.32 16.11 -0.11
CA VAL A 57 -21.28 15.09 0.08
C VAL A 57 -21.52 14.00 -0.94
N THR A 58 -20.57 13.82 -1.85
CA THR A 58 -20.64 12.76 -2.85
C THR A 58 -19.88 11.53 -2.36
N LEU A 59 -20.14 10.39 -3.00
CA LEU A 59 -19.36 9.19 -2.72
C LEU A 59 -17.89 9.32 -3.12
N ALA A 60 -17.58 10.10 -4.15
CA ALA A 60 -16.20 10.35 -4.53
C ALA A 60 -15.43 11.01 -3.38
N ASP A 61 -16.06 11.97 -2.69
CA ASP A 61 -15.44 12.68 -1.57
C ASP A 61 -15.21 11.73 -0.38
N LEU A 62 -16.17 10.86 -0.09
CA LEU A 62 -16.03 9.84 0.96
C LEU A 62 -14.94 8.82 0.65
N LEU A 63 -14.82 8.39 -0.61
CA LEU A 63 -13.77 7.47 -1.06
C LEU A 63 -12.40 8.13 -0.98
N LEU A 64 -12.30 9.42 -1.30
CA LEU A 64 -11.06 10.18 -1.21
C LEU A 64 -10.60 10.35 0.25
N LEU A 65 -11.53 10.68 1.17
CA LEU A 65 -11.23 10.72 2.59
C LEU A 65 -10.81 9.35 3.14
N PHE A 66 -11.45 8.28 2.68
CA PHE A 66 -11.06 6.92 3.06
C PHE A 66 -9.64 6.59 2.58
N LEU A 67 -9.27 7.01 1.36
CA LEU A 67 -7.90 6.86 0.85
C LEU A 67 -6.89 7.64 1.70
N TYR A 68 -7.24 8.82 2.20
CA TYR A 68 -6.38 9.57 3.12
C TYR A 68 -6.20 8.86 4.45
N LEU A 69 -7.29 8.36 5.06
CA LEU A 69 -7.20 7.58 6.30
C LEU A 69 -6.41 6.28 6.12
N GLU A 70 -6.56 5.63 4.97
CA GLU A 70 -5.78 4.45 4.58
C GLU A 70 -4.28 4.76 4.57
N VAL A 71 -3.88 5.84 3.91
CA VAL A 71 -2.47 6.27 3.84
C VAL A 71 -1.92 6.56 5.24
N LEU A 72 -2.70 7.22 6.11
CA LEU A 72 -2.31 7.44 7.50
C LEU A 72 -2.12 6.12 8.27
N ALA A 73 -3.03 5.15 8.06
CA ALA A 73 -2.91 3.83 8.65
C ALA A 73 -1.67 3.08 8.14
N MET A 74 -1.32 3.20 6.86
CA MET A 74 -0.09 2.62 6.32
C MET A 74 1.16 3.23 6.96
N VAL A 75 1.18 4.56 7.14
CA VAL A 75 2.29 5.25 7.79
C VAL A 75 2.42 4.74 9.23
N ALA A 76 1.32 4.64 9.97
CA ALA A 76 1.33 4.10 11.34
C ALA A 76 1.86 2.65 11.39
N ILE A 77 1.34 1.76 10.54
CA ILE A 77 1.78 0.36 10.45
C ILE A 77 3.25 0.26 10.03
N TYR A 78 3.72 1.14 9.16
CA TYR A 78 5.13 1.17 8.77
C TYR A 78 6.03 1.56 9.95
N LEU A 79 5.61 2.55 10.75
CA LEU A 79 6.37 2.94 11.95
C LEU A 79 6.48 1.79 12.95
N ASP A 80 5.45 0.97 13.08
CA ASP A 80 5.45 -0.19 14.00
C ASP A 80 6.24 -1.40 13.45
N SER A 81 6.09 -1.70 12.16
CA SER A 81 6.58 -2.97 11.58
C SER A 81 7.80 -2.84 10.66
N GLY A 82 8.15 -1.61 10.26
CA GLY A 82 9.19 -1.31 9.26
C GLY A 82 8.86 -1.81 7.84
N LYS A 83 7.64 -2.29 7.60
CA LYS A 83 7.19 -2.86 6.32
C LYS A 83 6.01 -2.06 5.78
N LEU A 84 6.01 -1.77 4.48
CA LEU A 84 4.89 -1.07 3.83
C LEU A 84 3.73 -2.05 3.59
N PRO A 85 2.53 -1.82 4.15
CA PRO A 85 1.39 -2.73 3.99
C PRO A 85 0.70 -2.50 2.63
N ILE A 86 1.16 -3.19 1.59
CA ILE A 86 0.61 -3.06 0.22
C ILE A 86 -0.76 -3.73 0.02
N ARG A 87 -1.22 -4.57 0.97
CA ARG A 87 -2.43 -5.40 0.77
C ARG A 87 -3.72 -4.63 1.05
N MET A 88 -3.75 -3.84 2.13
CA MET A 88 -4.91 -3.04 2.54
C MET A 88 -5.42 -2.10 1.41
N PRO A 89 -4.58 -1.31 0.72
CA PRO A 89 -5.05 -0.40 -0.34
C PRO A 89 -5.61 -1.12 -1.56
N LEU A 90 -5.12 -2.32 -1.87
CA LEU A 90 -5.66 -3.11 -2.97
C LEU A 90 -7.09 -3.57 -2.67
N TYR A 91 -7.43 -3.85 -1.41
CA TYR A 91 -8.81 -4.14 -1.01
C TYR A 91 -9.69 -2.88 -1.08
N ILE A 92 -9.17 -1.72 -0.70
CA ILE A 92 -9.89 -0.44 -0.83
C ILE A 92 -10.26 -0.18 -2.29
N ALA A 93 -9.32 -0.39 -3.22
CA ALA A 93 -9.56 -0.19 -4.65
C ALA A 93 -10.71 -1.07 -5.17
N ILE A 94 -10.77 -2.33 -4.75
CA ILE A 94 -11.89 -3.23 -5.09
C ILE A 94 -13.20 -2.69 -4.53
N VAL A 95 -13.24 -2.31 -3.25
CA VAL A 95 -14.46 -1.78 -2.61
C VAL A 95 -14.93 -0.49 -3.27
N ALA A 96 -14.01 0.40 -3.63
CA ALA A 96 -14.29 1.65 -4.32
C ALA A 96 -14.91 1.40 -5.70
N LEU A 97 -14.30 0.54 -6.51
CA LEU A 97 -14.82 0.16 -7.83
C LEU A 97 -16.17 -0.54 -7.74
N ALA A 98 -16.35 -1.44 -6.77
CA ALA A 98 -17.61 -2.13 -6.54
C ALA A 98 -18.73 -1.14 -6.17
N ARG A 99 -18.46 -0.20 -5.27
CA ARG A 99 -19.44 0.84 -4.90
C ARG A 99 -19.76 1.77 -6.06
N TYR A 100 -18.76 2.19 -6.81
CA TYR A 100 -18.95 2.99 -8.02
C TYR A 100 -19.92 2.29 -8.99
N MET A 101 -19.67 1.01 -9.28
CA MET A 101 -20.51 0.23 -10.20
C MET A 101 -21.96 0.07 -9.70
N ILE A 102 -22.16 -0.14 -8.40
CA ILE A 102 -23.52 -0.32 -7.83
C ILE A 102 -24.33 0.98 -7.89
N LEU A 103 -23.70 2.12 -7.60
CA LEU A 103 -24.40 3.40 -7.51
C LEU A 103 -24.63 4.04 -8.86
N ASP A 104 -23.73 3.80 -9.81
CA ASP A 104 -23.79 4.34 -11.16
C ASP A 104 -24.34 3.31 -12.18
N MET A 105 -24.93 2.19 -11.71
CA MET A 105 -25.35 1.09 -12.61
C MET A 105 -26.31 1.52 -13.73
N LYS A 106 -27.07 2.61 -13.53
CA LYS A 106 -28.08 3.09 -14.48
C LYS A 106 -27.52 4.01 -15.55
N SER A 107 -26.36 4.62 -15.30
CA SER A 107 -25.67 5.52 -16.22
C SER A 107 -24.51 4.83 -16.94
N LEU A 108 -24.02 3.71 -16.40
CA LEU A 108 -22.99 2.88 -17.01
C LEU A 108 -23.54 2.05 -18.16
N ASN A 109 -22.87 2.11 -19.31
CA ASN A 109 -23.14 1.23 -20.45
C ASN A 109 -22.70 -0.21 -20.13
N GLU A 110 -23.26 -1.20 -20.84
CA GLU A 110 -22.98 -2.62 -20.60
C GLU A 110 -21.48 -2.93 -20.71
N TRP A 111 -20.80 -2.33 -21.69
CA TRP A 111 -19.36 -2.46 -21.87
C TRP A 111 -18.53 -1.88 -20.72
N GLN A 112 -18.97 -0.77 -20.12
CA GLN A 112 -18.29 -0.16 -18.98
C GLN A 112 -18.45 -1.04 -17.74
N MET A 113 -19.64 -1.61 -17.54
CA MET A 113 -19.92 -2.50 -16.43
C MET A 113 -19.04 -3.76 -16.50
N ILE A 114 -18.89 -4.35 -17.70
CA ILE A 114 -17.97 -5.48 -17.94
C ILE A 114 -16.51 -5.06 -17.71
N ALA A 115 -16.10 -3.87 -18.14
CA ALA A 115 -14.73 -3.38 -17.93
C ALA A 115 -14.40 -3.19 -16.44
N ILE A 116 -15.33 -2.66 -15.64
CA ILE A 116 -15.17 -2.49 -14.19
C ILE A 116 -15.11 -3.86 -13.51
N ALA A 117 -16.01 -4.78 -13.85
CA ALA A 117 -16.00 -6.15 -13.32
C ALA A 117 -14.70 -6.90 -13.69
N GLY A 118 -14.22 -6.74 -14.92
CA GLY A 118 -12.93 -7.27 -15.38
C GLY A 118 -11.77 -6.69 -14.60
N THR A 119 -11.77 -5.38 -14.34
CA THR A 119 -10.75 -4.70 -13.52
C THR A 119 -10.74 -5.25 -12.09
N ILE A 120 -11.90 -5.37 -11.45
CA ILE A 120 -12.02 -5.97 -10.10
C ILE A 120 -11.49 -7.41 -10.10
N THR A 121 -11.78 -8.18 -11.14
CA THR A 121 -11.28 -9.57 -11.29
C THR A 121 -9.76 -9.62 -11.42
N LEU A 122 -9.17 -8.76 -12.25
CA LEU A 122 -7.71 -8.68 -12.43
C LEU A 122 -6.98 -8.25 -11.15
N ILE A 123 -7.52 -7.26 -10.42
CA ILE A 123 -6.97 -6.84 -9.12
C ILE A 123 -7.07 -8.00 -8.12
N THR A 124 -8.22 -8.68 -8.06
CA THR A 124 -8.43 -9.82 -7.17
C THR A 124 -7.46 -10.97 -7.47
N LEU A 125 -7.24 -11.29 -8.74
CA LEU A 125 -6.25 -12.29 -9.17
C LEU A 125 -4.83 -11.86 -8.79
N SER A 126 -4.49 -10.58 -8.94
CA SER A 126 -3.19 -10.04 -8.53
C SER A 126 -2.98 -10.20 -7.01
N ILE A 127 -4.00 -9.91 -6.20
CA ILE A 127 -3.98 -10.13 -4.74
C ILE A 127 -3.82 -11.63 -4.42
N LEU A 128 -4.51 -12.51 -5.15
CA LEU A 128 -4.39 -13.96 -4.98
C LEU A 128 -2.96 -14.45 -5.25
N VAL A 129 -2.33 -13.99 -6.33
CA VAL A 129 -0.94 -14.30 -6.69
C VAL A 129 0.02 -13.79 -5.61
N LEU A 130 -0.14 -12.54 -5.16
CA LEU A 130 0.69 -11.96 -4.10
C LEU A 130 0.56 -12.72 -2.77
N ARG A 131 -0.66 -13.17 -2.44
CA ARG A 131 -0.92 -13.98 -1.25
C ARG A 131 -0.25 -15.35 -1.35
N TYR A 132 -0.37 -16.02 -2.49
CA TYR A 132 0.21 -17.35 -2.71
C TYR A 132 1.75 -17.30 -2.74
N SER A 133 2.33 -16.30 -3.40
CA SER A 133 3.77 -16.05 -3.41
C SER A 133 4.32 -15.85 -1.98
N SER A 134 3.64 -15.05 -1.17
CA SER A 134 4.04 -14.84 0.23
C SER A 134 3.93 -16.11 1.10
N ALA A 135 3.02 -17.02 0.77
CA ALA A 135 2.82 -18.27 1.52
C ALA A 135 3.86 -19.35 1.16
N HIS A 136 4.41 -19.32 -0.06
CA HIS A 136 5.38 -20.31 -0.52
C HIS A 136 6.82 -20.01 -0.04
N TYR A 137 7.17 -18.75 0.25
CA TYR A 137 8.52 -18.36 0.72
C TYR A 137 8.78 -18.62 2.22
N SER A 138 7.83 -19.24 2.94
CA SER A 138 7.96 -19.55 4.38
C SER A 138 8.06 -21.06 4.65
N LYS A 139 8.74 -21.80 3.76
CA LYS A 139 8.99 -23.23 3.92
C LYS A 139 10.43 -23.69 3.60
N ASP A 140 11.39 -22.78 3.62
CA ASP A 140 12.83 -23.11 3.63
C ASP A 140 13.52 -22.46 4.84
#